data_AF-A0A2V1BDZ0-F1
#
_entry.id   AF-A0A2V1BDZ0-F1
#
_cell.length_a   1.000
_cell.length_b   1.000
_cell.length_c   1.000
_cell.angle_alpha   90.00
_cell.angle_beta   90.00
_cell.angle_gamma   90.00
#
_symmetry.space_group_name_H-M   'P 1'
#
loop_
_entity.id
_entity.type
_entity.pdbx_description
1 polymer ?
#
loop_
_entity_poly.entity_id
_entity_poly.type
_entity_poly.pdbx_seq_one_letter_code
_entity_poly.pdbx_strand_id
1 'polypeptide(L)'
;CIFCISNEALSYGQRTRKFRRVSYMWDYVENIHLRGVPVEQRIICHRPVCKAEGLLLNGVMHFKDQVATVHKVDLRPRVFSF
;
A
#
# COMPACT_ATOMS: atom_id res chain seq x y z
N CYS A 1 -0.42 7.99 0.79
CA CYS A 1 -0.24 6.60 0.31
C CYS A 1 -1.32 5.73 0.96
N ILE A 2 -1.50 4.49 0.47
CA ILE A 2 -2.59 3.61 0.92
C ILE A 2 -2.49 3.20 2.41
N PHE A 3 -1.28 3.13 2.96
CA PHE A 3 -1.06 2.82 4.37
C PHE A 3 -1.33 4.02 5.28
N CYS A 4 -0.71 5.17 5.02
CA CYS A 4 -0.82 6.35 5.89
C CYS A 4 -2.24 6.92 5.96
N ILE A 5 -3.01 6.87 4.88
CA ILE A 5 -4.35 7.50 4.85
C ILE A 5 -5.30 6.89 5.89
N SER A 6 -5.12 5.60 6.21
CA SER A 6 -5.91 4.86 7.20
C SER A 6 -5.25 4.77 8.58
N ASN A 7 -4.06 5.36 8.76
CA ASN A 7 -3.36 5.30 10.04
C ASN A 7 -3.83 6.44 10.97
N GLU A 8 -4.70 6.12 11.92
CA GLU A 8 -5.28 7.07 12.87
C GLU A 8 -4.29 7.61 13.90
N ALA A 9 -3.13 6.96 14.08
CA ALA A 9 -2.05 7.49 14.92
C ALA A 9 -1.32 8.67 14.27
N LEU A 10 -1.52 8.91 12.97
CA LEU A 10 -0.94 10.05 12.25
C LEU A 10 -1.89 11.25 12.25
N SER A 11 -1.32 12.46 12.26
CA SER A 11 -2.11 13.68 12.09
C SER A 11 -2.78 13.72 10.71
N TYR A 12 -3.88 14.47 10.58
CA TYR A 12 -4.58 14.60 9.29
C TYR A 12 -3.65 15.04 8.16
N GLY A 13 -2.75 15.99 8.41
CA GLY A 13 -1.76 16.45 7.42
C GLY A 13 -0.78 15.36 7.00
N GLN A 14 -0.34 14.50 7.93
CA GLN A 14 0.52 13.36 7.60
C GLN A 14 -0.24 12.28 6.79
N ARG A 15 -1.49 12.00 7.16
CA ARG A 15 -2.37 11.04 6.46
C ARG A 15 -2.66 11.45 5.02
N THR A 16 -2.85 12.76 4.80
CA THR A 16 -3.27 13.35 3.52
C THR A 16 -2.13 14.05 2.76
N ARG A 17 -0.88 13.86 3.19
CA ARG A 17 0.27 14.52 2.56
C ARG A 17 0.30 14.27 1.05
N LYS A 18 0.65 15.31 0.31
CA LYS A 18 0.80 15.24 -1.14
C LYS A 18 2.20 14.78 -1.50
N PHE A 19 2.29 13.93 -2.52
CA PHE A 19 3.55 13.56 -3.14
C PHE A 19 3.73 14.40 -4.40
N ARG A 20 4.95 14.88 -4.66
CA ARG A 20 5.25 15.66 -5.87
C ARG A 20 5.01 14.86 -7.16
N ARG A 21 5.23 13.54 -7.10
CA ARG A 21 5.06 12.59 -8.20
C ARG A 21 4.52 11.26 -7.69
N VAL A 22 3.83 10.52 -8.55
CA VAL A 22 3.33 9.18 -8.24
C VAL A 22 4.49 8.23 -7.92
N SER A 23 5.61 8.31 -8.65
CA SER A 23 6.80 7.50 -8.38
C SER A 23 7.38 7.72 -6.98
N TYR A 24 7.32 8.94 -6.43
CA TYR A 24 7.77 9.19 -5.05
C TYR A 24 6.82 8.57 -4.02
N MET A 25 5.54 8.45 -4.34
CA MET A 25 4.58 7.71 -3.51
C MET A 25 4.89 6.22 -3.54
N TRP A 26 5.23 5.67 -4.70
CA TRP A 26 5.68 4.29 -4.85
C TRP A 26 6.92 4.01 -4.02
N ASP A 27 7.98 4.80 -4.21
CA ASP A 27 9.24 4.62 -3.48
C ASP A 27 9.04 4.73 -1.98
N TYR A 28 8.16 5.63 -1.53
CA TYR A 28 7.81 5.72 -0.12
C TYR A 28 7.11 4.44 0.39
N VAL A 29 6.17 3.89 -0.37
CA VAL A 29 5.49 2.64 0.02
C VAL A 29 6.48 1.48 0.08
N GLU A 30 7.34 1.33 -0.93
CA GLU A 30 8.38 0.30 -0.95
C GLU A 30 9.33 0.45 0.24
N ASN A 31 9.87 1.64 0.47
CA ASN A 31 10.94 1.84 1.44
C ASN A 31 10.46 1.94 2.90
N ILE A 32 9.21 2.35 3.14
CA ILE A 32 8.71 2.62 4.49
C ILE A 32 7.69 1.58 4.96
N HIS A 33 6.90 1.00 4.05
CA HIS A 33 5.85 0.05 4.45
C HIS A 33 6.15 -1.39 4.04
N LEU A 34 6.85 -1.59 2.92
CA LEU A 34 7.15 -2.93 2.40
C LEU A 34 8.62 -3.34 2.59
N ARG A 35 9.48 -2.43 3.08
CA ARG A 35 10.90 -2.72 3.27
C ARG A 35 11.08 -3.81 4.31
N GLY A 36 11.71 -4.91 3.89
CA GLY A 36 11.94 -6.06 4.75
C GLY A 36 10.71 -6.95 4.96
N VAL A 37 9.57 -6.64 4.33
CA VAL A 37 8.40 -7.52 4.31
C VAL A 37 8.70 -8.65 3.31
N PRO A 38 8.73 -9.93 3.74
CA PRO A 38 8.84 -11.07 2.83
C PRO A 38 7.74 -11.04 1.79
N VAL A 39 8.05 -11.53 0.59
CA VAL A 39 7.13 -11.49 -0.56
C VAL A 39 5.81 -12.18 -0.25
N GLU A 40 5.87 -13.27 0.50
CA GLU A 40 4.77 -14.16 0.86
C GLU A 40 4.07 -13.73 2.16
N GLN A 41 4.61 -12.73 2.86
CA GLN A 41 4.01 -12.27 4.11
C GLN A 41 2.60 -11.76 3.84
N ARG A 42 1.65 -12.27 4.63
CA ARG A 42 0.26 -11.83 4.53
C ARG A 42 0.12 -10.37 4.95
N ILE A 43 -0.61 -9.59 4.16
CA ILE A 43 -0.81 -8.15 4.37
C ILE A 43 -2.31 -7.87 4.52
N ILE A 44 -2.64 -7.07 5.52
CA ILE A 44 -4.00 -6.57 5.73
C ILE A 44 -4.14 -5.25 4.97
N CYS A 45 -5.22 -5.11 4.20
CA CYS A 45 -5.55 -3.81 3.64
C CYS A 45 -6.27 -2.95 4.68
N HIS A 46 -5.68 -1.80 5.02
CA HIS A 46 -6.21 -0.93 6.07
C HIS A 46 -7.31 0.03 5.60
N ARG A 47 -7.78 -0.05 4.34
CA ARG A 47 -8.89 0.81 3.90
C ARG A 47 -10.20 0.39 4.59
N PRO A 48 -11.06 1.33 5.00
CA PRO A 48 -12.24 1.01 5.80
C PRO A 48 -13.09 -0.13 5.24
N VAL A 49 -13.32 -0.14 3.93
CA VAL A 49 -14.08 -1.21 3.23
C VAL A 49 -13.40 -2.57 3.40
N CYS A 50 -12.11 -2.69 3.06
CA CYS A 50 -11.38 -3.95 3.16
C CYS A 50 -11.13 -4.39 4.61
N LYS A 51 -10.97 -3.43 5.53
CA LYS A 51 -10.80 -3.70 6.96
C LYS A 51 -12.08 -4.26 7.57
N ALA A 52 -13.24 -3.73 7.18
CA ALA A 52 -14.54 -4.25 7.63
C ALA A 52 -14.78 -5.69 7.16
N GLU A 53 -14.27 -6.03 5.97
CA GLU A 53 -14.30 -7.40 5.42
C GLU A 53 -13.22 -8.33 6.01
N GLY A 54 -12.29 -7.80 6.82
CA GLY A 54 -11.17 -8.58 7.36
C GLY A 54 -10.23 -9.11 6.28
N LEU A 55 -10.14 -8.44 5.12
CA LEU A 55 -9.43 -8.95 3.95
C LEU A 55 -7.92 -9.11 4.23
N LEU A 56 -7.47 -10.35 4.19
CA LEU A 56 -6.07 -10.75 4.36
C LEU A 56 -5.51 -11.24 3.03
N LEU A 57 -4.50 -10.55 2.51
CA LEU A 57 -3.94 -10.80 1.19
C LEU A 57 -2.66 -11.63 1.32
N ASN A 58 -2.53 -12.66 0.48
CA ASN A 58 -1.45 -13.65 0.55
C ASN A 58 -0.15 -13.17 -0.10
N GLY A 59 0.39 -12.04 0.36
CA GLY A 59 1.67 -11.52 -0.12
C GLY A 59 1.60 -10.11 -0.70
N VAL A 60 2.78 -9.57 -0.96
CA VAL A 60 2.97 -8.19 -1.45
C VAL A 60 2.33 -7.99 -2.83
N MET A 61 2.37 -8.98 -3.72
CA MET A 61 1.78 -8.85 -5.06
C MET A 61 0.25 -8.79 -5.01
N HIS A 62 -0.38 -9.74 -4.31
CA HIS A 62 -1.84 -9.71 -4.12
C HIS A 62 -2.30 -8.43 -3.43
N PHE A 63 -1.50 -7.90 -2.50
CA PHE A 63 -1.73 -6.57 -1.94
C PHE A 63 -1.71 -5.47 -3.01
N LYS A 64 -0.65 -5.41 -3.83
CA LYS A 64 -0.54 -4.40 -4.90
C LYS A 64 -1.69 -4.51 -5.90
N ASP A 65 -2.06 -5.71 -6.31
CA ASP A 65 -3.16 -5.97 -7.25
C ASP A 65 -4.52 -5.57 -6.66
N GLN A 66 -4.77 -5.87 -5.38
CA GLN A 66 -5.97 -5.46 -4.67
C GLN A 66 -6.07 -3.93 -4.60
N VAL A 67 -4.98 -3.24 -4.28
CA VAL A 67 -4.95 -1.78 -4.18
C VAL A 67 -5.19 -1.15 -5.55
N ALA A 68 -4.63 -1.70 -6.63
CA ALA A 68 -4.88 -1.23 -7.99
C ALA A 68 -6.34 -1.46 -8.42
N THR A 69 -6.88 -2.66 -8.20
CA THR A 69 -8.23 -3.04 -8.67
C THR A 69 -9.35 -2.40 -7.86
N VAL A 70 -9.26 -2.41 -6.53
CA VAL A 70 -10.31 -1.93 -5.62
C VAL A 70 -10.15 -0.44 -5.29
N HIS A 71 -8.93 0.02 -5.05
CA HIS A 71 -8.68 1.40 -4.63
C HIS A 71 -8.22 2.33 -5.75
N LYS A 72 -7.98 1.78 -6.96
CA LYS A 72 -7.52 2.55 -8.13
C LYS A 72 -6.23 3.33 -7.86
N VAL A 73 -5.34 2.74 -7.05
CA VAL A 73 -4.02 3.30 -6.75
C VAL A 73 -2.96 2.32 -7.23
N ASP A 74 -2.24 2.68 -8.27
CA ASP A 74 -1.10 1.88 -8.70
C ASP A 74 0.05 2.01 -7.71
N LEU A 75 0.72 0.90 -7.42
CA LEU A 75 1.98 0.83 -6.68
C LEU A 75 3.09 0.35 -7.60
N ARG A 76 4.35 0.42 -7.16
CA ARG A 76 5.48 0.02 -8.01
C ARG A 76 5.28 -1.42 -8.50
N PRO A 77 5.17 -1.67 -9.81
CA PRO A 77 5.10 -3.04 -10.31
C PRO A 77 6.43 -3.75 -10.04
N ARG A 78 6.41 -5.08 -9.94
CA ARG A 78 7.66 -5.83 -10.13
C ARG A 78 8.08 -5.63 -11.57
N VAL A 79 9.22 -4.98 -11.77
CA VAL A 79 9.93 -5.13 -13.03
C VAL A 79 10.45 -6.56 -13.01
N PHE A 80 9.81 -7.47 -13.74
CA PHE A 80 10.47 -8.71 -14.09
C PHE A 80 11.64 -8.31 -14.98
N SER A 81 12.85 -8.30 -14.43
CA SER A 81 14.05 -8.31 -15.27
C SER A 81 14.03 -9.65 -15.99
N PHE A 82 13.73 -9.62 -17.29
CA PHE A 82 13.97 -10.76 -18.19
C PHE A 82 15.48 -10.95 -18.37
#